data_AF-A0AAV1IJV3-F1
#
_entry.id   AF-A0AAV1IJV3-F1
#
_cell.length_a   1.000
_cell.length_b   1.000
_cell.length_c   1.000
_cell.angle_alpha   90.00
_cell.angle_beta   90.00
_cell.angle_gamma   90.00
#
_symmetry.space_group_name_H-M   'P 1'
#
loop_
_entity.id
_entity.type
_entity.pdbx_description
1 polymer ?
#
loop_
_entity_poly.entity_id
_entity_poly.type
_entity_poly.pdbx_seq_one_letter_code
_entity_poly.pdbx_strand_id
1 'polypeptide(L)'
;MVVVEYDSAETDHFIELADAIEECFPGVAVDGHEKEASPKGFFRVRAGNGDVLFSTEEGKGGLPDPQQVVSILKDAGYPAGD
;
A
#
# COMPACT_ATOMS: atom_id res chain seq x y z
N MET A 1 8.07 2.33 7.86
CA MET A 1 7.38 1.05 7.64
C MET A 1 5.99 1.32 7.12
N VAL A 2 5.56 0.61 6.08
CA VAL A 2 4.23 0.64 5.49
C VAL A 2 3.74 -0.80 5.43
N VAL A 3 2.50 -1.06 5.79
CA VAL A 3 1.91 -2.39 5.85
C VAL A 3 0.81 -2.47 4.78
N VAL A 4 0.94 -3.40 3.84
CA VAL A 4 -0.01 -3.58 2.74
C VAL A 4 -0.70 -4.93 2.91
N GLU A 5 -1.99 -4.93 3.20
CA GLU A 5 -2.82 -6.12 3.21
C GLU A 5 -3.53 -6.24 1.85
N TYR A 6 -3.37 -7.35 1.14
CA TYR A 6 -3.93 -7.53 -0.21
C TYR A 6 -4.47 -8.95 -0.43
N ASP A 7 -5.41 -9.10 -1.35
CA ASP A 7 -5.87 -10.40 -1.84
C ASP A 7 -4.78 -11.09 -2.68
N SER A 8 -4.62 -12.41 -2.60
CA SER A 8 -3.57 -13.14 -3.33
C SER A 8 -3.58 -12.90 -4.85
N ALA A 9 -4.73 -12.56 -5.45
CA ALA A 9 -4.83 -12.21 -6.86
C ALA A 9 -4.19 -10.86 -7.22
N GLU A 10 -3.94 -10.00 -6.22
CA GLU A 10 -3.40 -8.65 -6.36
C GLU A 10 -1.89 -8.58 -6.04
N THR A 11 -1.22 -9.73 -6.06
CA THR A 11 0.22 -9.82 -5.77
C THR A 11 1.06 -8.98 -6.72
N ASP A 12 0.76 -8.99 -8.03
CA ASP A 12 1.45 -8.15 -9.02
C ASP A 12 1.32 -6.66 -8.66
N HIS A 13 0.11 -6.22 -8.27
CA HIS A 13 -0.15 -4.83 -7.88
C HIS A 13 0.58 -4.42 -6.60
N PHE A 14 0.68 -5.34 -5.64
CA PHE A 14 1.49 -5.14 -4.44
C PHE A 14 2.97 -4.93 -4.78
N ILE A 15 3.53 -5.72 -5.70
CA ILE A 15 4.94 -5.58 -6.11
C ILE A 15 5.17 -4.21 -6.76
N GLU A 16 4.30 -3.78 -7.68
CA GLU A 16 4.38 -2.46 -8.31
C GLU A 16 4.28 -1.33 -7.27
N LEU A 17 3.42 -1.48 -6.27
CA LEU A 17 3.29 -0.52 -5.19
C LEU A 17 4.54 -0.48 -4.30
N ALA A 18 5.09 -1.64 -3.94
CA ALA A 18 6.28 -1.73 -3.12
C ALA A 18 7.47 -1.03 -3.80
N ASP A 19 7.68 -1.31 -5.09
CA ASP A 19 8.74 -0.71 -5.90
C ASP A 19 8.62 0.82 -5.96
N ALA A 20 7.41 1.34 -6.20
CA ALA A 20 7.15 2.79 -6.21
C ALA A 20 7.36 3.46 -4.83
N ILE A 21 7.04 2.76 -3.74
CA ILE A 21 7.30 3.26 -2.39
C ILE A 21 8.80 3.25 -2.10
N GLU A 22 9.52 2.17 -2.42
CA GLU A 22 10.96 2.09 -2.21
C GLU A 22 11.74 3.10 -3.07
N GLU A 23 11.29 3.37 -4.30
CA GLU A 23 11.88 4.38 -5.18
C GLU A 23 11.73 5.80 -4.60
N CYS A 24 10.54 6.16 -4.09
CA CYS A 24 10.32 7.48 -3.47
C CYS A 24 10.82 7.58 -2.02
N PHE A 25 10.88 6.45 -1.32
CA PHE A 25 11.18 6.37 0.11
C PHE A 25 12.14 5.20 0.39
N PRO A 26 13.42 5.28 -0.02
CA PRO A 26 14.40 4.20 0.14
C PRO A 26 14.71 3.80 1.60
N GLY A 27 14.21 4.56 2.58
CA GLY A 27 14.28 4.23 4.00
C GLY A 27 13.02 3.57 4.59
N VAL A 28 11.99 3.34 3.77
CA VAL A 28 10.69 2.84 4.21
C VAL A 28 10.53 1.38 3.85
N ALA A 29 10.59 0.50 4.85
CA ALA A 29 10.24 -0.91 4.65
C ALA A 29 8.75 -1.07 4.30
N VAL A 30 8.46 -1.86 3.27
CA VAL A 30 7.10 -2.27 2.88
C VAL A 30 6.87 -3.70 3.35
N ASP A 31 5.82 -3.91 4.13
CA ASP A 31 5.46 -5.18 4.74
C ASP A 31 4.16 -5.69 4.10
N GLY A 32 4.28 -6.76 3.30
CA GLY A 32 3.17 -7.35 2.54
C GLY A 32 2.48 -8.46 3.32
N HIS A 33 1.16 -8.33 3.51
CA HIS A 33 0.31 -9.34 4.10
C HIS A 33 -0.73 -9.82 3.09
N GLU A 34 -0.44 -10.97 2.51
CA GLU A 34 -1.42 -11.69 1.70
C GLU A 34 -2.56 -12.21 2.59
N LYS A 35 -3.80 -12.07 2.10
CA LYS A 35 -5.00 -12.54 2.79
C LYS A 35 -5.80 -13.48 1.89
N GLU A 36 -5.72 -14.77 2.15
CA GLU A 36 -6.41 -15.83 1.40
C GLU A 36 -7.96 -15.78 1.50
N ALA A 37 -8.51 -15.09 2.52
CA ALA A 37 -9.95 -15.02 2.79
C ALA A 37 -10.50 -13.59 2.69
N SER A 38 -10.04 -12.84 1.69
CA SER A 38 -10.51 -11.48 1.43
C SER A 38 -11.55 -11.42 0.31
N PRO A 39 -12.41 -10.39 0.27
CA PRO A 39 -13.19 -10.10 -0.92
C PRO A 39 -12.26 -9.76 -2.09
N LYS A 40 -12.65 -10.14 -3.31
CA LYS A 40 -11.89 -9.80 -4.53
C LYS A 40 -11.64 -8.29 -4.62
N GLY A 41 -10.41 -7.91 -4.93
CA GLY A 41 -9.99 -6.51 -4.97
C GLY A 41 -9.78 -5.87 -3.60
N PHE A 42 -9.65 -6.68 -2.54
CA PHE A 42 -9.23 -6.18 -1.23
C PHE A 42 -7.78 -5.71 -1.28
N PHE A 43 -7.59 -4.45 -0.93
CA PHE A 43 -6.30 -3.82 -0.90
C PHE A 43 -6.31 -2.72 0.16
N ARG A 44 -5.42 -2.83 1.15
CA ARG A 44 -5.37 -1.91 2.28
C ARG A 44 -3.93 -1.54 2.59
N VAL A 45 -3.66 -0.25 2.62
CA VAL A 45 -2.37 0.33 2.96
C VAL A 45 -2.47 1.02 4.31
N ARG A 46 -1.58 0.65 5.21
CA ARG A 46 -1.43 1.23 6.54
C ARG A 46 -0.03 1.78 6.72
N ALA A 47 0.06 2.91 7.41
CA ALA A 47 1.31 3.39 7.93
C ALA A 47 1.76 2.52 9.12
N GLY A 48 3.07 2.50 9.39
CA GLY A 48 3.67 1.71 10.47
C GLY A 48 3.27 2.16 11.87
N ASN A 49 2.63 3.33 11.98
CA ASN A 49 2.01 3.85 13.20
C ASN A 49 0.56 3.32 13.39
N GLY A 50 0.03 2.55 12.44
CA GLY A 50 -1.32 1.98 12.47
C GLY A 50 -2.37 2.77 11.71
N ASP A 51 -2.05 3.96 11.19
CA ASP A 51 -3.00 4.78 10.41
C ASP A 51 -3.33 4.11 9.07
N VAL A 52 -4.61 4.09 8.72
CA VAL A 52 -5.07 3.60 7.41
C VAL A 52 -4.88 4.72 6.40
N LEU A 53 -3.94 4.56 5.48
CA LEU A 53 -3.66 5.51 4.42
C LEU A 53 -4.62 5.32 3.25
N PHE A 54 -4.92 4.05 2.95
CA PHE A 54 -5.81 3.67 1.88
C PHE A 54 -6.47 2.32 2.20
N SER A 55 -7.73 2.14 1.81
CA SER A 55 -8.41 0.86 1.92
C SER A 55 -9.51 0.77 0.87
N THR A 56 -9.54 -0.32 0.10
CA THR A 56 -10.73 -0.70 -0.68
C THR A 56 -11.67 -1.47 0.24
N GLU A 57 -12.67 -0.77 0.79
CA GLU A 57 -13.80 -1.45 1.43
C GLU A 57 -14.72 -2.04 0.34
N GLU A 58 -14.87 -3.37 0.37
CA GLU A 58 -15.84 -4.17 -0.40
C GLU A 58 -16.06 -3.77 -1.87
N GLY A 59 -15.13 -4.12 -2.76
CA GLY A 59 -15.40 -4.28 -4.20
C GLY A 59 -15.92 -3.04 -4.95
N LYS A 60 -15.89 -1.86 -4.31
CA LYS A 60 -16.40 -0.59 -4.86
C LYS A 60 -15.30 0.43 -5.17
N GLY A 61 -14.07 0.19 -4.74
CA GLY A 61 -12.90 0.98 -5.10
C GLY A 61 -11.96 0.13 -5.93
N GLY A 62 -11.50 0.65 -7.08
CA GLY A 62 -10.40 0.05 -7.81
C GLY A 62 -9.13 0.02 -6.97
N LEU A 63 -8.17 -0.78 -7.39
CA LEU A 63 -6.84 -0.83 -6.78
C LEU A 63 -6.23 0.58 -6.74
N PRO A 64 -5.53 0.95 -5.66
CA PRO A 64 -4.94 2.27 -5.57
C PRO A 64 -3.84 2.39 -6.61
N ASP A 65 -3.77 3.52 -7.30
CA ASP A 65 -2.61 3.80 -8.13
C ASP A 65 -1.35 3.95 -7.23
N PRO A 66 -0.21 3.33 -7.58
CA PRO A 66 1.00 3.42 -6.76
C PRO A 66 1.45 4.86 -6.53
N GLN A 67 1.31 5.75 -7.52
CA GLN A 67 1.62 7.18 -7.37
C GLN A 67 0.68 7.89 -6.39
N GLN A 68 -0.58 7.44 -6.33
CA GLN A 68 -1.55 7.96 -5.37
C GLN A 68 -1.14 7.58 -3.94
N VAL A 69 -0.75 6.33 -3.69
CA VAL A 69 -0.29 5.89 -2.37
C VAL A 69 0.99 6.62 -1.96
N VAL A 70 1.94 6.79 -2.87
CA VAL A 70 3.15 7.58 -2.65
C VAL A 70 2.80 9.01 -2.24
N SER A 71 1.82 9.64 -2.91
CA SER A 71 1.37 10.99 -2.56
C SER A 71 0.74 11.05 -1.17
N ILE A 72 -0.05 10.04 -0.79
CA ILE A 72 -0.65 9.94 0.55
C ILE A 72 0.45 9.76 1.61
N LEU A 73 1.49 8.95 1.33
CA LEU A 73 2.64 8.77 2.23
C LEU A 73 3.41 10.08 2.44
N LYS A 74 3.57 10.89 1.38
CA LYS A 74 4.17 12.23 1.49
C LYS A 74 3.34 13.15 2.40
N ASP A 75 2.03 13.15 2.23
CA ASP A 75 1.10 13.93 3.07
C ASP A 75 1.09 13.47 4.52
N ALA A 76 1.20 12.15 4.75
CA ALA A 76 1.36 11.54 6.07
C ALA A 76 2.72 11.84 6.74
N GLY A 77 3.63 12.54 6.06
CA GLY A 77 4.91 12.97 6.63
C GLY A 77 6.01 11.92 6.60
N TYR A 78 5.92 10.91 5.72
CA TYR A 78 7.04 10.00 5.50
C TYR A 78 8.23 10.74 4.90
N PRO A 79 9.46 10.53 5.41
CA PRO A 79 10.65 11.18 4.88
C PRO A 79 10.94 10.63 3.49
N ALA A 80 10.68 11.43 2.45
CA ALA A 80 11.13 11.12 1.10
C ALA A 80 12.65 10.93 1.12
N GLY A 81 13.16 9.98 0.33
CA GLY A 81 14.60 9.87 0.11
C GLY A 81 15.10 11.17 -0.53
N ASP A 82 16.07 11.82 0.11
CA ASP A 82 16.76 13.00 -0.40
C ASP A 82 17.67 12.65 -1.58
#